data_AF-I0BFF7-F1
#
_entry.id   AF-I0BFF7-F1
#
_cell.length_a   1.000
_cell.length_b   1.000
_cell.length_c   1.000
_cell.angle_alpha   90.00
_cell.angle_beta   90.00
_cell.angle_gamma   90.00
#
_symmetry.space_group_name_H-M   'P 1'
#
loop_
_entity.id
_entity.type
_entity.pdbx_description
1 polymer ?
#
loop_
_entity_poly.entity_id
_entity_poly.type
_entity_poly.pdbx_seq_one_letter_code
_entity_poly.pdbx_strand_id
1 'polypeptide(L)'
;MCNCINRNLCHLPEKPKDFYNQYDIAMYENARWPEEKLGKSIVWAHNGHTAKTNLLPQVYDEIAGQHLAKHYGPKYVSIGTSVTTGQYQAEEIIVPSPVNANHPESFNYAFGQVEFPQYAIDLHKSSRAAKSWLNEQRRLAIGFAGENPDKPDYVNIALEQVLIMSSIF
;
A
#
# COMPACT_ATOMS: atom_id res chain seq x y z
N MET A 1 -18.94 11.98 -13.98
CA MET A 1 -20.36 11.86 -13.55
C MET A 1 -20.89 10.53 -14.07
N CYS A 2 -21.20 9.56 -13.19
CA CYS A 2 -21.78 8.28 -13.63
C CYS A 2 -23.24 8.48 -14.07
N ASN A 3 -23.54 8.05 -15.30
CA ASN A 3 -24.86 8.13 -15.91
C ASN A 3 -25.58 6.80 -15.69
N CYS A 4 -26.47 6.71 -14.70
CA CYS A 4 -27.17 5.47 -14.34
C CYS A 4 -28.63 5.51 -14.80
N ILE A 5 -28.95 4.67 -15.79
CA ILE A 5 -30.27 4.56 -16.44
C ILE A 5 -31.32 3.84 -15.55
N ASN A 6 -30.91 3.19 -14.46
CA ASN A 6 -31.83 2.54 -13.50
C ASN A 6 -31.49 2.94 -12.06
N ARG A 7 -32.37 3.73 -11.42
CA ARG A 7 -32.19 4.32 -10.08
C ARG A 7 -32.15 3.33 -8.90
N ASN A 8 -32.40 2.05 -9.13
CA ASN A 8 -32.50 1.05 -8.04
C ASN A 8 -31.21 0.23 -7.78
N LEU A 9 -30.11 0.51 -8.50
CA LEU A 9 -28.85 -0.24 -8.35
C LEU A 9 -27.67 0.63 -7.87
N CYS A 10 -27.91 1.88 -7.50
CA CYS A 10 -26.89 2.79 -6.97
C CYS A 10 -27.19 3.17 -5.52
N HIS A 11 -27.28 2.18 -4.63
CA HIS A 11 -27.14 2.46 -3.21
C HIS A 11 -25.68 2.23 -2.83
N LEU A 12 -24.94 3.34 -2.68
CA LEU A 12 -23.80 3.30 -1.79
C LEU A 12 -24.32 2.88 -0.41
N PRO A 13 -23.66 1.95 0.29
CA PRO A 13 -24.14 1.44 1.56
C PRO A 13 -24.33 2.59 2.55
N GLU A 14 -25.39 2.51 3.37
CA GLU A 14 -25.71 3.53 4.40
C GLU A 14 -24.53 3.80 5.34
N LYS A 15 -23.62 2.83 5.45
CA LYS A 15 -22.32 2.94 6.12
C LYS A 15 -21.21 2.57 5.13
N PRO A 16 -20.61 3.55 4.43
CA PRO A 16 -19.57 3.29 3.43
C PRO A 16 -18.39 2.50 3.99
N LYS A 17 -17.98 2.77 5.23
CA LYS A 17 -16.91 2.03 5.91
C LYS A 17 -17.20 0.56 6.11
N ASP A 18 -18.44 0.18 6.44
CA ASP A 18 -18.80 -1.22 6.66
C ASP A 18 -18.59 -2.03 5.38
N PHE A 19 -18.91 -1.45 4.22
CA PHE A 19 -18.66 -2.09 2.93
C PHE A 19 -17.17 -2.31 2.66
N TYR A 20 -16.33 -1.28 2.87
CA TYR A 20 -14.89 -1.41 2.68
C TYR A 20 -14.28 -2.40 3.66
N ASN A 21 -14.70 -2.39 4.92
CA ASN A 21 -14.25 -3.37 5.91
C ASN A 21 -14.62 -4.80 5.50
N GLN A 22 -15.87 -5.04 5.06
CA GLN A 22 -16.27 -6.36 4.58
C GLN A 22 -15.51 -6.78 3.32
N TYR A 23 -15.17 -5.83 2.45
CA TYR A 23 -14.34 -6.09 1.28
C TYR A 23 -12.95 -6.62 1.66
N ASP A 24 -12.23 -5.96 2.57
CA ASP A 24 -10.89 -6.41 2.98
C ASP A 24 -10.92 -7.67 3.86
N ILE A 25 -12.00 -7.89 4.62
CA ILE A 25 -12.24 -9.16 5.31
C ILE A 25 -12.37 -10.30 4.29
N ALA A 26 -13.18 -10.12 3.25
CA ALA A 26 -13.35 -11.12 2.20
C ALA A 26 -12.03 -11.39 1.44
N MET A 27 -11.23 -10.35 1.18
CA MET A 27 -9.88 -10.53 0.61
C MET A 27 -8.97 -11.37 1.52
N TYR A 28 -8.98 -11.10 2.82
CA TYR A 28 -8.26 -11.90 3.82
C TYR A 28 -8.71 -13.37 3.80
N GLU A 29 -10.01 -13.64 3.81
CA GLU A 29 -10.54 -15.00 3.81
C GLU A 29 -10.17 -15.76 2.53
N ASN A 30 -10.26 -15.09 1.37
CA ASN A 30 -9.87 -15.64 0.08
C ASN A 30 -8.35 -15.84 -0.05
N ALA A 31 -7.53 -15.08 0.68
CA ALA A 31 -6.09 -15.29 0.76
C ALA A 31 -5.70 -16.41 1.74
N ARG A 32 -6.44 -16.56 2.83
CA ARG A 32 -6.26 -17.60 3.85
C ARG A 32 -6.63 -18.97 3.32
N TRP A 33 -7.76 -19.10 2.62
CA TRP A 33 -8.26 -20.37 2.12
C TRP A 33 -7.23 -21.17 1.30
N PRO A 34 -6.55 -20.62 0.27
CA PRO A 34 -5.56 -21.37 -0.49
C PRO A 34 -4.34 -21.70 0.36
N GLU A 35 -3.96 -20.88 1.34
CA GLU A 35 -2.86 -21.20 2.24
C GLU A 35 -3.17 -22.44 3.09
N GLU A 36 -4.37 -22.48 3.67
CA GLU A 36 -4.80 -23.60 4.52
C GLU A 36 -5.09 -24.88 3.71
N LYS A 37 -5.45 -24.78 2.43
CA LYS A 37 -5.84 -25.92 1.59
C LYS A 37 -4.75 -26.43 0.68
N LEU A 38 -3.90 -25.54 0.17
CA LEU A 38 -2.93 -25.81 -0.89
C LEU A 38 -1.49 -25.57 -0.44
N GLY A 39 -1.28 -24.92 0.71
CA GLY A 39 0.03 -24.61 1.27
C GLY A 39 0.52 -23.22 0.87
N LYS A 40 1.84 -23.01 0.87
CA LYS A 40 2.46 -21.68 0.71
C LYS A 40 1.83 -20.88 -0.44
N SER A 41 1.32 -19.70 -0.11
CA SER A 41 0.56 -18.85 -1.03
C SER A 41 1.18 -17.47 -1.14
N ILE A 42 0.99 -16.83 -2.30
CA ILE A 42 1.43 -15.45 -2.57
C ILE A 42 0.17 -14.58 -2.71
N VAL A 43 0.06 -13.54 -1.91
CA VAL A 43 -0.99 -12.52 -2.03
C VAL A 43 -0.43 -11.38 -2.87
N TRP A 44 -0.80 -11.33 -4.15
CA TRP A 44 -0.47 -10.22 -5.02
C TRP A 44 -1.60 -9.19 -4.97
N ALA A 45 -1.37 -8.11 -4.23
CA ALA A 45 -2.28 -6.98 -4.18
C ALA A 45 -1.52 -5.68 -3.94
N HIS A 46 -2.23 -4.56 -4.07
CA HIS A 46 -1.69 -3.24 -3.79
C HIS A 46 -1.19 -3.15 -2.32
N ASN A 47 -0.15 -2.34 -2.05
CA ASN A 47 0.44 -2.16 -0.71
C ASN A 47 -0.62 -1.93 0.38
N GLY A 48 -1.65 -1.14 0.04
CA GLY A 48 -2.78 -0.81 0.92
C GLY A 48 -3.56 -2.01 1.45
N HIS A 49 -3.49 -3.17 0.79
CA HIS A 49 -4.17 -4.40 1.23
C HIS A 49 -3.20 -5.43 1.84
N THR A 50 -1.89 -5.28 1.65
CA THR A 50 -0.88 -6.26 2.12
C THR A 50 0.00 -5.74 3.24
N ALA A 51 -0.08 -4.45 3.58
CA ALA A 51 0.70 -3.88 4.67
C ALA A 51 0.25 -4.44 6.03
N LYS A 52 1.18 -4.49 6.98
CA LYS A 52 0.90 -4.86 8.38
C LYS A 52 0.29 -3.71 9.19
N THR A 53 0.33 -2.50 8.65
CA THR A 53 -0.25 -1.29 9.23
C THR A 53 -1.20 -0.69 8.21
N ASN A 54 -2.33 -0.15 8.67
CA ASN A 54 -3.36 0.41 7.81
C ASN A 54 -2.83 1.64 7.06
N LEU A 55 -2.61 1.50 5.75
CA LEU A 55 -2.19 2.60 4.86
C LEU A 55 -3.39 3.44 4.39
N LEU A 56 -4.63 2.98 4.60
CA LEU A 56 -5.85 3.60 4.10
C LEU A 56 -6.86 3.86 5.24
N PRO A 57 -6.47 4.50 6.36
CA PRO A 57 -7.32 4.66 7.56
C PRO A 57 -8.58 5.50 7.32
N GLN A 58 -8.60 6.30 6.26
CA GLN A 58 -9.76 7.06 5.82
C GLN A 58 -10.83 6.19 5.16
N VAL A 59 -10.46 5.00 4.66
CA VAL A 59 -11.36 4.07 3.94
C VAL A 59 -11.68 2.84 4.80
N TYR A 60 -10.65 2.22 5.39
CA TYR A 60 -10.75 0.97 6.14
C TYR A 60 -10.47 1.22 7.62
N ASP A 61 -11.16 0.50 8.50
CA ASP A 61 -10.75 0.40 9.90
C ASP A 61 -9.58 -0.59 10.03
N GLU A 62 -9.68 -1.73 9.33
CA GLU A 62 -8.61 -2.70 9.18
C GLU A 62 -8.50 -3.20 7.73
N ILE A 63 -7.26 -3.45 7.29
CA ILE A 63 -6.96 -3.96 5.95
C ILE A 63 -6.64 -5.47 5.99
N ALA A 64 -6.75 -6.14 4.85
CA ALA A 64 -6.52 -7.57 4.71
C ALA A 64 -5.15 -8.01 5.28
N GLY A 65 -4.10 -7.20 5.06
CA GLY A 65 -2.75 -7.43 5.59
C GLY A 65 -2.68 -7.41 7.12
N GLN A 66 -3.53 -6.62 7.79
CA GLN A 66 -3.63 -6.64 9.26
C GLN A 66 -4.32 -7.92 9.74
N HIS A 67 -5.38 -8.37 9.08
CA HIS A 67 -6.03 -9.64 9.38
C HIS A 67 -5.07 -10.83 9.16
N LEU A 68 -4.32 -10.84 8.06
CA LEU A 68 -3.28 -11.82 7.77
C LEU A 68 -2.18 -11.81 8.84
N ALA A 69 -1.70 -10.64 9.24
CA ALA A 69 -0.68 -10.50 10.28
C ALA A 69 -1.16 -11.01 11.65
N LYS A 70 -2.41 -10.70 12.03
CA LYS A 70 -3.01 -11.20 13.29
C LYS A 70 -3.18 -12.72 13.27
N HIS A 71 -3.59 -13.28 12.13
CA HIS A 71 -3.86 -14.71 12.01
C HIS A 71 -2.60 -15.56 11.93
N TYR A 72 -1.64 -15.18 11.08
CA TYR A 72 -0.43 -15.96 10.78
C TYR A 72 0.80 -15.53 11.60
N GLY A 73 0.76 -14.35 12.21
CA GLY A 73 1.88 -13.80 12.97
C GLY A 73 3.17 -13.77 12.13
N PRO A 74 4.29 -14.32 12.64
CA PRO A 74 5.57 -14.35 11.92
C PRO A 74 5.55 -15.12 10.59
N LYS A 75 4.55 -15.99 10.35
CA LYS A 75 4.43 -16.73 9.08
C LYS A 75 3.95 -15.83 7.93
N TYR A 76 3.35 -14.68 8.25
CA TYR A 76 3.00 -13.67 7.25
C TYR A 76 4.15 -12.69 7.04
N VAL A 77 4.76 -12.78 5.87
CA VAL A 77 5.78 -11.83 5.40
C VAL A 77 5.10 -10.86 4.43
N SER A 78 5.13 -9.57 4.78
CA SER A 78 4.67 -8.49 3.92
C SER A 78 5.87 -7.88 3.21
N ILE A 79 5.77 -7.80 1.88
CA ILE A 79 6.76 -7.18 1.01
C ILE A 79 6.04 -6.05 0.28
N GLY A 80 6.35 -4.81 0.64
CA GLY A 80 5.80 -3.62 -0.02
C GLY A 80 6.68 -3.19 -1.18
N THR A 81 6.11 -2.43 -2.12
CA THR A 81 6.86 -1.75 -3.17
C THR A 81 6.90 -0.25 -2.94
N SER A 82 7.96 0.40 -3.40
CA SER A 82 8.01 1.86 -3.45
C SER A 82 8.74 2.32 -4.71
N VAL A 83 8.41 3.54 -5.12
CA VAL A 83 8.93 4.19 -6.31
C VAL A 83 9.35 5.60 -5.97
N THR A 84 10.18 6.20 -6.81
CA THR A 84 10.83 7.48 -6.55
C THR A 84 10.46 8.50 -7.63
N THR A 85 10.70 8.17 -8.89
CA THR A 85 10.40 8.96 -10.08
C THR A 85 9.68 8.11 -11.13
N GLY A 86 9.29 8.71 -12.25
CA GLY A 86 8.74 8.04 -13.41
C GLY A 86 7.34 8.53 -13.75
N GLN A 87 6.62 7.75 -14.55
CA GLN A 87 5.21 7.97 -14.88
C GLN A 87 4.41 6.68 -14.62
N TYR A 88 3.12 6.81 -14.36
CA TYR A 88 2.23 5.68 -14.12
C TYR A 88 0.91 5.86 -14.87
N GLN A 89 0.26 4.75 -15.18
CA GLN A 89 -1.11 4.76 -15.69
C GLN A 89 -2.07 4.97 -14.53
N ALA A 90 -2.89 6.02 -14.61
CA ALA A 90 -3.98 6.31 -13.69
C ALA A 90 -5.28 6.35 -14.51
N GLU A 91 -6.20 5.42 -14.25
CA GLU A 91 -7.40 5.25 -15.06
C GLU A 91 -7.09 5.23 -16.57
N GLU A 92 -7.49 6.26 -17.32
CA GLU A 92 -7.29 6.36 -18.78
C GLU A 92 -6.11 7.27 -19.18
N ILE A 93 -5.37 7.84 -18.23
CA ILE A 93 -4.29 8.80 -18.49
C ILE A 93 -2.92 8.36 -17.92
N ILE A 94 -1.85 8.85 -18.53
CA ILE A 94 -0.49 8.72 -17.99
C ILE A 94 -0.17 9.95 -17.15
N VAL A 95 0.19 9.71 -15.90
CA VAL A 95 0.41 10.74 -14.88
C VAL A 95 1.87 10.67 -14.42
N PRO A 96 2.57 11.82 -14.29
CA PRO A 96 3.90 11.83 -13.70
C PRO A 96 3.85 11.41 -12.23
N SER A 97 4.80 10.57 -11.81
CA SER A 97 5.01 10.24 -10.40
C SER A 97 5.58 11.46 -9.68
N PRO A 98 4.84 12.09 -8.77
CA PRO A 98 5.25 13.35 -8.13
C PRO A 98 6.28 13.15 -7.01
N VAL A 99 6.75 11.91 -6.84
CA VAL A 99 7.25 11.40 -5.56
C VAL A 99 8.62 11.97 -5.17
N ASN A 100 9.51 12.31 -6.11
CA ASN A 100 10.87 12.73 -5.75
C ASN A 100 11.03 14.26 -5.52
N ALA A 101 10.41 15.12 -6.32
CA ALA A 101 10.82 16.54 -6.34
C ALA A 101 10.29 17.38 -5.16
N ASN A 102 9.15 17.03 -4.58
CA ASN A 102 8.41 17.94 -3.70
C ASN A 102 8.43 17.57 -2.21
N HIS A 103 8.93 16.40 -1.84
CA HIS A 103 8.77 15.83 -0.49
C HIS A 103 10.06 15.18 0.06
N PRO A 104 11.11 15.98 0.38
CA PRO A 104 12.37 15.47 0.90
C PRO A 104 12.25 14.74 2.25
N GLU A 105 11.16 14.94 2.97
CA GLU A 105 10.85 14.27 4.24
C GLU A 105 10.26 12.85 4.08
N SER A 106 9.92 12.46 2.85
CA SER A 106 9.25 11.19 2.56
C SER A 106 10.19 9.98 2.57
N PHE A 107 9.63 8.81 2.85
CA PHE A 107 10.36 7.54 2.68
C PHE A 107 10.81 7.36 1.24
N ASN A 108 9.95 7.66 0.28
CA ASN A 108 10.26 7.53 -1.13
C ASN A 108 11.47 8.37 -1.54
N TYR A 109 11.57 9.62 -1.08
CA TYR A 109 12.73 10.46 -1.37
C TYR A 109 14.03 9.86 -0.82
N ALA A 110 14.03 9.48 0.46
CA ALA A 110 15.20 8.87 1.12
C ALA A 110 15.65 7.59 0.42
N PHE A 111 14.69 6.74 0.04
CA PHE A 111 14.97 5.51 -0.71
C PHE A 111 15.45 5.78 -2.16
N GLY A 112 15.08 6.92 -2.74
CA GLY A 112 15.56 7.35 -4.06
C GLY A 112 16.95 7.97 -4.06
N GLN A 113 17.55 8.24 -2.89
CA GLN A 113 18.96 8.68 -2.80
C GLN A 113 19.95 7.51 -2.84
N VAL A 114 19.47 6.27 -2.83
CA VAL A 114 20.31 5.08 -2.91
C VAL A 114 20.80 4.91 -4.36
N GLU A 115 22.11 4.70 -4.54
CA GLU A 115 22.75 4.62 -5.87
C GLU A 115 22.30 3.41 -6.72
N PHE A 116 21.60 2.46 -6.12
CA PHE A 116 21.07 1.28 -6.82
C PHE A 116 19.72 1.61 -7.48
N PRO A 117 19.57 1.39 -8.80
CA PRO A 117 18.32 1.70 -9.50
C PRO A 117 17.15 0.82 -9.03
N GLN A 118 17.44 -0.43 -8.67
CA GLN A 118 16.46 -1.38 -8.12
C GLN A 118 17.13 -2.16 -7.01
N TYR A 119 16.45 -2.30 -5.88
CA TYR A 119 16.98 -3.06 -4.75
C TYR A 119 15.85 -3.56 -3.85
N ALA A 120 16.14 -4.61 -3.08
CA ALA A 120 15.28 -5.07 -2.00
C ALA A 120 16.04 -4.92 -0.67
N ILE A 121 15.32 -4.47 0.35
CA ILE A 121 15.88 -4.30 1.70
C ILE A 121 14.97 -4.95 2.74
N ASP A 122 15.58 -5.75 3.59
CA ASP A 122 14.94 -6.31 4.78
C ASP A 122 15.03 -5.28 5.92
N LEU A 123 13.95 -4.53 6.14
CA LEU A 123 13.91 -3.48 7.17
C LEU A 123 14.02 -4.05 8.60
N HIS A 124 13.73 -5.34 8.81
CA HIS A 124 13.89 -5.98 10.12
C HIS A 124 15.36 -6.12 10.54
N LYS A 125 16.29 -6.08 9.59
CA LYS A 125 17.75 -6.16 9.81
C LYS A 125 18.43 -4.79 9.80
N SER A 126 17.66 -3.71 9.86
CA SER A 126 18.17 -2.34 9.86
C SER A 126 19.06 -2.06 11.09
N SER A 127 20.02 -1.14 10.93
CA SER A 127 20.83 -0.63 12.04
C SER A 127 19.94 0.07 13.08
N ARG A 128 20.44 0.28 14.30
CA ARG A 128 19.66 0.98 15.34
C ARG A 128 19.19 2.37 14.90
N ALA A 129 20.07 3.13 14.23
CA ALA A 129 19.74 4.46 13.71
C ALA A 129 18.66 4.39 12.63
N ALA A 130 18.80 3.46 11.67
CA ALA A 130 17.80 3.26 10.62
C ALA A 130 16.47 2.79 11.20
N LYS A 131 16.48 1.90 12.19
CA LYS A 131 15.26 1.46 12.89
C LYS A 131 14.55 2.59 13.61
N SER A 132 15.31 3.47 14.28
CA SER A 132 14.73 4.69 14.89
C SER A 132 14.06 5.57 13.83
N TRP A 133 14.73 5.78 12.70
CA TRP A 133 14.21 6.57 11.59
C TRP A 133 12.97 5.96 10.92
N LEU A 134 12.94 4.62 10.77
CA LEU A 134 11.80 3.88 10.21
C LEU A 134 10.57 3.90 11.12
N ASN A 135 10.77 4.02 12.42
CA ASN A 135 9.69 4.06 13.41
C ASN A 135 9.05 5.46 13.56
N GLU A 136 9.63 6.48 12.93
CA GLU A 136 9.05 7.82 12.89
C GLU A 136 7.96 7.90 11.82
N GLN A 137 6.89 8.63 12.12
CA GLN A 137 5.81 8.90 11.18
C GLN A 137 6.33 9.78 10.05
N ARG A 138 6.42 9.23 8.84
CA ARG A 138 6.88 9.93 7.64
C ARG A 138 5.96 9.65 6.47
N ARG A 139 5.98 10.58 5.51
CA ARG A 139 5.17 10.49 4.31
C ARG A 139 5.60 9.30 3.45
N LEU A 140 4.65 8.48 3.05
CA LEU A 140 4.79 7.39 2.09
C LEU A 140 3.77 7.58 0.97
N ALA A 141 4.19 7.49 -0.29
CA ALA A 141 3.26 7.40 -1.42
C ALA A 141 2.60 6.01 -1.42
N ILE A 142 1.27 5.98 -1.40
CA ILE A 142 0.47 4.77 -1.19
C ILE A 142 -0.52 4.48 -2.31
N GLY A 143 -0.39 5.10 -3.47
CA GLY A 143 -1.34 4.80 -4.53
C GLY A 143 -1.24 5.73 -5.71
N PHE A 144 -1.41 5.11 -6.86
CA PHE A 144 -1.33 5.68 -8.19
C PHE A 144 -2.66 5.49 -8.95
N ALA A 145 -3.75 5.25 -8.21
CA ALA A 145 -5.06 5.03 -8.80
C ALA A 145 -5.76 6.34 -9.19
N GLY A 146 -5.38 7.46 -8.56
CA GLY A 146 -5.97 8.76 -8.85
C GLY A 146 -5.35 9.41 -10.09
N GLU A 147 -6.21 9.90 -10.99
CA GLU A 147 -5.85 10.68 -12.18
C GLU A 147 -5.15 12.03 -11.86
N ASN A 148 -5.17 12.48 -10.60
CA ASN A 148 -4.67 13.80 -10.23
C ASN A 148 -3.20 13.78 -9.76
N PRO A 149 -2.23 14.19 -10.60
CA PRO A 149 -0.81 14.26 -10.21
C PRO A 149 -0.55 15.24 -9.05
N ASP A 150 -1.41 16.24 -8.87
CA ASP A 150 -1.24 17.27 -7.86
C ASP A 150 -1.81 16.84 -6.49
N LYS A 151 -2.48 15.69 -6.42
CA LYS A 151 -3.04 15.11 -5.19
C LYS A 151 -2.66 13.63 -5.06
N PRO A 152 -1.37 13.32 -4.89
CA PRO A 152 -0.92 11.95 -4.76
C PRO A 152 -1.41 11.44 -3.40
N ASP A 153 -1.88 10.20 -3.35
CA ASP A 153 -2.30 9.62 -2.08
C ASP A 153 -1.06 9.34 -1.22
N TYR A 154 -0.98 10.06 -0.11
CA TYR A 154 0.05 9.94 0.88
C TYR A 154 -0.53 9.52 2.22
N VAL A 155 0.24 8.73 2.96
CA VAL A 155 -0.02 8.49 4.37
C VAL A 155 1.23 8.79 5.18
N ASN A 156 1.05 9.31 6.39
CA ASN A 156 2.12 9.33 7.37
C ASN A 156 2.11 8.00 8.10
N ILE A 157 3.24 7.29 8.08
CA ILE A 157 3.35 5.97 8.70
C ILE A 157 4.75 5.70 9.25
N ALA A 158 4.84 4.69 10.11
CA ALA A 158 6.09 4.04 10.49
C ALA A 158 6.23 2.72 9.72
N LEU A 159 7.41 2.41 9.19
CA LEU A 159 7.63 1.25 8.31
C LEU A 159 8.24 0.06 9.06
N GLU A 160 7.46 -1.02 9.18
CA GLU A 160 7.88 -2.28 9.81
C GLU A 160 7.68 -3.50 8.87
N GLN A 161 8.16 -3.42 7.63
CA GLN A 161 7.96 -4.46 6.60
C GLN A 161 9.18 -4.68 5.70
N VAL A 162 9.18 -5.70 4.85
CA VAL A 162 10.19 -5.80 3.79
C VAL A 162 9.80 -4.85 2.66
N LEU A 163 10.79 -4.21 2.03
CA LEU A 163 10.53 -3.26 0.94
C LEU A 163 11.34 -3.61 -0.31
N ILE A 164 10.66 -3.64 -1.46
CA ILE A 164 11.25 -3.65 -2.79
C ILE A 164 11.16 -2.23 -3.36
N MET A 165 12.28 -1.69 -3.80
CA MET A 165 12.36 -0.38 -4.44
C MET A 165 12.63 -0.55 -5.93
N SER A 166 11.92 0.23 -6.74
CA SER A 166 12.22 0.39 -8.16
C SER A 166 12.16 1.86 -8.55
N SER A 167 13.21 2.37 -9.18
CA SER A 167 13.12 3.60 -9.96
C SER A 167 12.38 3.30 -11.27
N ILE A 168 11.13 3.75 -11.41
CA ILE A 168 10.44 3.66 -12.71
C ILE A 168 11.07 4.70 -13.64
N PHE A 169 11.39 4.27 -14.87
CA PHE A 169 11.97 5.08 -15.95
C PHE A 169 11.02 6.17 -16.43
#